data_AF-A0A1Y5LMW6-F1
#
_entry.id   AF-A0A1Y5LMW6-F1
#
_cell.length_a   1.000
_cell.length_b   1.000
_cell.length_c   1.000
_cell.angle_alpha   90.00
_cell.angle_beta   90.00
_cell.angle_gamma   90.00
#
_symmetry.space_group_name_H-M   'P 1'
#
loop_
_entity.id
_entity.type
_entity.pdbx_description
1 polymer ?
#
loop_
_entity_poly.entity_id
_entity_poly.type
_entity_poly.pdbx_seq_one_letter_code
_entity_poly.pdbx_strand_id
1 'polypeptide(L)'
;MTKRIVQFGIPVLFAAGLLAGCGSNDADTAQSASPTTSVVVSSTVAPGGSAAEVAQVDPNTASQSQIQAAFEAAGVSNAGKWAKEVTEYGPYSPDTISDTLTKELGKYGIDEQTLNTILSVLAPQ
;
A
#
# COMPACT_ATOMS: atom_id res chain seq x y z
N MET A 1 -40.88 12.75 -12.31
CA MET A 1 -41.17 11.82 -11.20
C MET A 1 -40.32 12.21 -10.00
N THR A 2 -40.95 12.20 -8.83
CA THR A 2 -40.64 13.02 -7.65
C THR A 2 -39.50 12.47 -6.78
N LYS A 3 -38.69 13.39 -6.23
CA LYS A 3 -37.61 13.19 -5.24
C LYS A 3 -38.02 12.29 -4.07
N ARG A 4 -37.07 11.50 -3.55
CA ARG A 4 -37.04 11.08 -2.14
C ARG A 4 -35.64 11.27 -1.56
N ILE A 5 -35.52 12.36 -0.80
CA ILE A 5 -34.48 12.59 0.20
C ILE A 5 -34.98 11.88 1.46
N VAL A 6 -34.14 11.06 2.08
CA VAL A 6 -34.31 10.65 3.48
C VAL A 6 -32.99 10.86 4.20
N GLN A 7 -32.97 11.94 4.95
CA GLN A 7 -31.97 12.33 5.94
C GLN A 7 -32.49 11.89 7.31
N PHE A 8 -31.70 11.10 8.03
CA PHE A 8 -31.71 10.90 9.49
C PHE A 8 -30.23 10.55 9.81
N GLY A 9 -29.39 11.36 10.46
CA GLY A 9 -29.57 12.02 11.76
C GLY A 9 -29.66 10.93 12.83
N ILE A 10 -28.66 10.62 13.66
CA ILE A 10 -28.06 11.45 14.73
C ILE A 10 -26.97 10.60 15.46
N PRO A 11 -26.05 11.23 16.21
CA PRO A 11 -24.68 10.79 16.54
C PRO A 11 -24.57 10.09 17.91
N VAL A 12 -23.33 9.77 18.36
CA VAL A 12 -22.81 9.68 19.76
C VAL A 12 -21.49 8.87 19.71
N LEU A 13 -20.32 9.51 19.87
CA LEU A 13 -19.56 9.70 21.14
C LEU A 13 -19.02 8.38 21.72
N PHE A 14 -17.68 8.25 21.77
CA PHE A 14 -16.83 7.54 22.77
C PHE A 14 -15.43 7.36 22.14
N ALA A 15 -14.27 7.58 22.73
CA ALA A 15 -13.79 8.25 23.93
C ALA A 15 -12.24 8.29 23.78
N ALA A 16 -11.60 9.17 24.55
CA ALA A 16 -10.16 9.41 24.56
C ALA A 16 -9.29 8.18 24.90
N GLY A 17 -8.08 8.15 24.34
CA GLY A 17 -6.96 7.32 24.82
C GLY A 17 -5.66 8.12 24.70
N LEU A 18 -5.18 8.62 25.83
CA LEU A 18 -3.95 9.42 25.98
C LEU A 18 -2.69 8.54 26.02
N LEU A 19 -1.63 9.11 25.44
CA LEU A 19 -0.20 8.95 25.70
C LEU A 19 0.22 8.18 26.97
N ALA A 20 1.15 7.21 26.82
CA ALA A 20 2.41 7.10 27.59
C ALA A 20 3.15 5.79 27.24
N GLY A 21 4.43 5.88 26.89
CA GLY A 21 5.27 4.72 26.65
C GLY A 21 6.68 5.08 26.20
N CYS A 22 7.38 5.86 27.02
CA CYS A 22 8.83 6.04 26.93
C CYS A 22 9.50 4.77 27.48
N GLY A 23 10.45 4.20 26.75
CA GLY A 23 11.23 3.04 27.19
C GLY A 23 12.58 3.06 26.50
N SER A 24 13.60 3.51 27.23
CA SER A 24 14.95 3.76 26.73
C SER A 24 15.97 2.80 27.36
N ASN A 25 17.09 2.61 26.65
CA ASN A 25 18.45 2.24 27.12
C ASN A 25 18.67 0.76 27.53
N ASP A 26 19.81 0.09 27.30
CA ASP A 26 21.08 0.24 26.55
C ASP A 26 21.85 -1.10 26.74
N ALA A 27 22.68 -1.55 25.78
CA ALA A 27 23.98 -2.22 26.02
C ALA A 27 24.58 -2.84 24.74
N ASP A 28 25.43 -2.06 24.09
CA ASP A 28 26.82 -2.34 23.69
C ASP A 28 27.27 -3.81 23.49
N THR A 29 27.72 -4.15 22.27
CA THR A 29 29.03 -4.83 22.09
C THR A 29 29.59 -4.49 20.70
N ALA A 30 30.89 -4.20 20.70
CA ALA A 30 31.62 -3.44 19.71
C ALA A 30 32.03 -4.16 18.39
N GLN A 31 32.43 -3.31 17.44
CA GLN A 31 33.66 -3.42 16.63
C GLN A 31 33.59 -4.08 15.24
N SER A 32 33.77 -3.26 14.18
CA SER A 32 35.03 -3.21 13.41
C SER A 32 34.99 -2.11 12.34
N ALA A 33 36.16 -1.60 11.94
CA ALA A 33 36.36 -0.29 11.32
C ALA A 33 36.54 -0.27 9.78
N SER A 34 36.11 0.87 9.20
CA SER A 34 36.63 1.61 8.01
C SER A 34 36.43 1.06 6.57
N PRO A 35 36.50 1.89 5.50
CA PRO A 35 36.70 3.36 5.42
C PRO A 35 35.69 4.16 4.54
N THR A 36 35.71 5.48 4.76
CA THR A 36 35.49 6.64 3.89
C THR A 36 35.05 6.43 2.43
N THR A 37 33.92 7.02 2.03
CA THR A 37 33.81 7.81 0.78
C THR A 37 32.73 8.88 0.95
N SER A 38 33.16 10.13 0.82
CA SER A 38 32.31 11.32 0.81
C SER A 38 31.78 11.52 -0.62
N VAL A 39 30.46 11.63 -0.80
CA VAL A 39 29.91 12.39 -1.93
C VAL A 39 28.63 13.11 -1.50
N VAL A 40 28.75 14.41 -1.39
CA VAL A 40 27.63 15.35 -1.44
C VAL A 40 27.03 15.33 -2.83
N VAL A 41 25.73 15.07 -2.93
CA VAL A 41 24.91 15.52 -4.06
C VAL A 41 23.67 16.19 -3.49
N SER A 42 23.73 17.52 -3.45
CA SER A 42 22.53 18.34 -3.49
C SER A 42 21.93 18.21 -4.87
N SER A 43 20.79 17.53 -4.97
CA SER A 43 19.92 17.60 -6.13
C SER A 43 18.67 18.37 -5.73
N THR A 44 18.67 19.66 -6.04
CA THR A 44 17.45 20.46 -6.15
C THR A 44 16.67 19.93 -7.34
N VAL A 45 15.61 19.18 -7.09
CA VAL A 45 14.67 18.77 -8.15
C VAL A 45 13.57 19.83 -8.20
N ALA A 46 13.53 20.57 -9.30
CA ALA A 46 12.41 21.42 -9.67
C ALA A 46 11.14 20.54 -9.83
N PRO A 47 9.94 21.00 -9.45
CA PRO A 47 8.71 20.28 -9.74
C PRO A 47 8.38 20.43 -11.23
N GLY A 48 9.03 19.62 -12.06
CA GLY A 48 8.59 19.33 -13.41
C GLY A 48 7.57 18.19 -13.31
N GLY A 49 6.29 18.49 -13.55
CA GLY A 49 5.21 17.51 -13.54
C GLY A 49 5.38 16.46 -14.63
N SER A 50 6.12 15.40 -14.30
CA SER A 50 5.92 14.09 -14.90
C SER A 50 4.91 13.37 -14.02
N ALA A 51 3.82 12.86 -14.61
CA ALA A 51 2.98 11.90 -13.92
C ALA A 51 3.91 10.82 -13.35
N ALA A 52 3.93 10.67 -12.03
CA ALA A 52 4.78 9.68 -11.37
C ALA A 52 4.37 8.31 -11.92
N GLU A 53 5.26 7.70 -12.71
CA GLU A 53 5.10 6.32 -13.12
C GLU A 53 5.13 5.48 -11.84
N VAL A 54 3.99 4.89 -11.49
CA VAL A 54 3.90 4.03 -10.31
C VAL A 54 4.73 2.80 -10.62
N ALA A 55 5.89 2.67 -9.96
CA ALA A 55 6.75 1.51 -10.16
C ALA A 55 5.94 0.24 -9.86
N GLN A 56 5.82 -0.63 -10.87
CA GLN A 56 5.05 -1.86 -10.74
C GLN A 56 5.80 -2.87 -9.86
N VAL A 57 5.04 -3.72 -9.17
CA VAL A 57 5.56 -4.72 -8.22
C VAL A 57 5.18 -6.11 -8.72
N ASP A 58 6.14 -7.05 -8.69
CA ASP A 58 5.87 -8.46 -8.98
C ASP A 58 5.21 -9.14 -7.76
N PRO A 59 3.93 -9.55 -7.84
CA PRO A 59 3.24 -10.19 -6.73
C PRO A 59 3.77 -11.59 -6.38
N ASN A 60 4.57 -12.22 -7.24
CA ASN A 60 5.10 -13.56 -7.01
C ASN A 60 6.36 -13.57 -6.14
N THR A 61 7.06 -12.44 -6.06
CA THR A 61 8.36 -12.33 -5.39
C THR A 61 8.39 -11.23 -4.32
N ALA A 62 7.54 -10.21 -4.44
CA ALA A 62 7.42 -9.17 -3.43
C ALA A 62 6.80 -9.70 -2.14
N SER A 63 7.31 -9.24 -1.01
CA SER A 63 6.67 -9.45 0.28
C SER A 63 5.33 -8.70 0.38
N GLN A 64 4.45 -9.18 1.25
CA GLN A 64 3.16 -8.53 1.50
C GLN A 64 3.31 -7.04 1.87
N SER A 65 4.34 -6.67 2.64
CA SER A 65 4.58 -5.27 3.03
C SER A 65 5.02 -4.41 1.84
N GLN A 66 5.76 -4.95 0.88
CA GLN A 66 6.12 -4.25 -0.35
C GLN A 66 4.90 -4.03 -1.25
N ILE A 67 4.04 -5.04 -1.40
CA ILE A 67 2.78 -4.92 -2.14
C ILE A 67 1.85 -3.90 -1.48
N GLN A 68 1.74 -3.94 -0.14
CA GLN A 68 0.98 -2.96 0.62
C GLN A 68 1.50 -1.54 0.40
N ALA A 69 2.81 -1.31 0.49
CA ALA A 69 3.39 0.01 0.28
C ALA A 69 3.11 0.55 -1.14
N ALA A 70 3.13 -0.32 -2.15
CA ALA A 70 2.79 0.06 -3.51
C ALA A 70 1.30 0.41 -3.66
N PHE A 71 0.40 -0.33 -3.01
CA PHE A 71 -1.02 -0.03 -2.97
C PHE A 71 -1.30 1.30 -2.23
N GLU A 72 -0.63 1.57 -1.11
CA GLU A 72 -0.73 2.84 -0.38
C GLU A 72 -0.23 4.02 -1.24
N ALA A 73 0.90 3.85 -1.92
CA ALA A 73 1.43 4.85 -2.85
C ALA A 73 0.49 5.12 -4.03
N ALA A 74 -0.27 4.12 -4.47
CA ALA A 74 -1.30 4.24 -5.50
C ALA A 74 -2.66 4.75 -4.98
N GLY A 75 -2.79 5.01 -3.68
CA GLY A 75 -4.03 5.51 -3.07
C GLY A 75 -5.13 4.46 -2.88
N VAL A 76 -4.77 3.16 -2.87
CA VAL A 76 -5.70 2.06 -2.62
C VAL A 76 -6.14 2.06 -1.16
N SER A 77 -7.44 2.23 -0.94
CA SER A 77 -8.02 2.09 0.40
C SER A 77 -7.96 0.63 0.88
N ASN A 78 -7.74 0.41 2.18
CA ASN A 78 -7.54 -0.93 2.77
C ASN A 78 -6.35 -1.71 2.16
N ALA A 79 -5.27 -1.01 1.77
CA ALA A 79 -4.09 -1.59 1.14
C ALA A 79 -3.55 -2.85 1.82
N GLY A 80 -3.42 -2.86 3.15
CA GLY A 80 -2.94 -4.03 3.89
C GLY A 80 -3.85 -5.27 3.77
N LYS A 81 -5.17 -5.07 3.72
CA LYS A 81 -6.12 -6.16 3.43
C LYS A 81 -5.89 -6.70 2.02
N TRP A 82 -5.86 -5.82 1.02
CA TRP A 82 -5.71 -6.25 -0.36
C TRP A 82 -4.35 -6.89 -0.65
N ALA A 83 -3.27 -6.38 -0.07
CA ALA A 83 -1.95 -6.98 -0.18
C ALA A 83 -1.94 -8.42 0.37
N LYS A 84 -2.60 -8.66 1.53
CA LYS A 84 -2.77 -10.00 2.09
C LYS A 84 -3.50 -10.93 1.11
N GLU A 85 -4.64 -10.49 0.59
CA GLU A 85 -5.42 -11.30 -0.36
C GLU A 85 -4.62 -11.59 -1.64
N VAL A 86 -3.91 -10.60 -2.19
CA VAL A 86 -3.04 -10.79 -3.36
C VAL A 86 -1.93 -11.81 -3.07
N THR A 87 -1.29 -11.79 -1.89
CA THR A 87 -0.29 -12.82 -1.57
C THR A 87 -0.88 -14.21 -1.37
N GLU A 88 -2.13 -14.32 -0.93
CA GLU A 88 -2.81 -15.60 -0.63
C GLU A 88 -3.17 -16.37 -1.91
N TYR A 89 -3.58 -15.68 -2.97
CA TYR A 89 -4.08 -16.31 -4.21
C TYR A 89 -3.02 -16.53 -5.30
N GLY A 90 -1.78 -16.10 -5.06
CA GLY A 90 -0.66 -16.37 -5.97
C GLY A 90 -0.22 -17.85 -5.96
N PRO A 91 0.67 -18.27 -6.88
CA PRO A 91 1.37 -17.43 -7.87
C PRO A 91 0.48 -17.05 -9.07
N TYR A 92 0.83 -15.94 -9.71
CA TYR A 92 0.12 -15.35 -10.83
C TYR A 92 0.88 -15.52 -12.14
N SER A 93 0.15 -15.72 -13.24
CA SER A 93 0.67 -15.54 -14.60
C SER A 93 0.14 -14.22 -15.16
N PRO A 94 0.88 -13.57 -16.08
CA PRO A 94 0.43 -12.33 -16.71
C PRO A 94 -0.92 -12.47 -17.42
N ASP A 95 -1.21 -13.65 -17.97
CA ASP A 95 -2.45 -13.91 -18.70
C ASP A 95 -3.67 -14.11 -17.78
N THR A 96 -3.48 -14.45 -16.50
CA THR A 96 -4.56 -14.90 -15.60
C THR A 96 -4.75 -14.05 -14.36
N ILE A 97 -3.83 -13.12 -14.06
CA ILE A 97 -3.88 -12.28 -12.86
C ILE A 97 -5.17 -11.46 -12.77
N SER A 98 -5.61 -10.87 -13.88
CA SER A 98 -6.83 -10.05 -13.91
C SER A 98 -8.08 -10.87 -13.59
N ASP A 99 -8.23 -12.04 -14.21
CA ASP A 99 -9.37 -12.94 -13.95
C ASP A 99 -9.36 -13.46 -12.51
N THR A 100 -8.17 -13.83 -12.01
CA THR A 100 -7.99 -14.36 -10.66
C THR A 100 -8.36 -13.31 -9.61
N LEU A 101 -7.81 -12.10 -9.71
CA LEU A 101 -8.08 -11.04 -8.74
C LEU A 101 -9.51 -10.49 -8.85
N THR A 102 -10.08 -10.42 -10.05
CA THR A 102 -11.51 -10.06 -10.22
C THR A 102 -12.40 -11.05 -9.48
N LYS A 103 -12.15 -12.35 -9.64
CA LYS A 103 -12.91 -13.41 -8.97
C LYS A 103 -12.72 -13.39 -7.45
N GLU A 104 -11.48 -13.36 -6.99
CA GLU A 104 -11.18 -13.55 -5.58
C GLU A 104 -11.43 -12.29 -4.75
N LEU A 105 -11.00 -11.11 -5.22
CA LEU A 105 -11.26 -9.85 -4.51
C LEU A 105 -12.72 -9.41 -4.63
N GLY A 106 -13.41 -9.79 -5.73
CA GLY A 106 -14.83 -9.57 -5.92
C GLY A 106 -15.70 -10.20 -4.83
N LYS A 107 -15.26 -11.31 -4.21
CA LYS A 107 -15.96 -11.94 -3.07
C LYS A 107 -16.07 -11.03 -1.85
N TYR A 108 -15.17 -10.06 -1.74
CA TYR A 108 -15.12 -9.10 -0.63
C TYR A 108 -15.74 -7.74 -0.97
N GLY A 109 -16.41 -7.62 -2.12
CA GLY A 109 -17.08 -6.37 -2.52
C GLY A 109 -16.11 -5.25 -2.84
N ILE A 110 -14.92 -5.55 -3.40
CA ILE A 110 -14.03 -4.53 -3.93
C ILE A 110 -14.75 -3.75 -5.04
N ASP A 111 -14.60 -2.42 -5.06
CA ASP A 111 -15.11 -1.62 -6.16
C ASP A 111 -14.17 -1.70 -7.38
N GLU A 112 -14.74 -1.45 -8.56
CA GLU A 112 -14.04 -1.58 -9.84
C GLU A 112 -12.84 -0.63 -9.95
N GLN A 113 -12.94 0.58 -9.40
CA GLN A 113 -11.84 1.55 -9.44
C GLN A 113 -10.66 1.04 -8.60
N THR A 114 -10.92 0.56 -7.39
CA THR A 114 -9.87 0.01 -6.52
C THR A 114 -9.23 -1.24 -7.13
N LEU A 115 -10.02 -2.14 -7.72
CA LEU A 115 -9.49 -3.32 -8.42
C LEU A 115 -8.59 -2.93 -9.60
N ASN A 116 -9.02 -1.97 -10.42
CA ASN A 116 -8.22 -1.49 -11.56
C ASN A 116 -6.91 -0.83 -11.10
N THR A 117 -6.93 -0.06 -10.01
CA THR A 117 -5.70 0.49 -9.42
C THR A 117 -4.77 -0.62 -8.95
N ILE A 118 -5.27 -1.64 -8.25
CA ILE A 118 -4.47 -2.80 -7.85
C ILE A 118 -3.84 -3.48 -9.08
N LEU A 119 -4.62 -3.75 -10.11
CA LEU A 119 -4.11 -4.39 -11.34
C LEU A 119 -3.07 -3.53 -12.06
N SER A 120 -3.17 -2.20 -12.01
CA SER A 120 -2.16 -1.32 -12.60
C SER A 120 -0.80 -1.35 -11.88
N VAL A 121 -0.81 -1.67 -10.58
CA VAL A 121 0.39 -1.72 -9.74
C VAL A 121 1.09 -3.08 -9.83
N LEU A 122 0.37 -4.15 -10.16
CA LEU A 122 0.94 -5.50 -10.18
C LEU A 122 1.44 -5.88 -11.57
N ALA A 123 2.65 -6.42 -11.65
CA ALA A 123 3.26 -6.91 -12.89
C ALA A 123 3.99 -8.26 -12.64
N PRO A 124 3.26 -9.40 -12.71
CA PRO A 124 3.88 -10.71 -12.57
C PRO A 124 4.90 -10.94 -13.68
N GLN A 125 6.10 -11.39 -13.30
CA GLN A 125 7.20 -11.72 -14.22
C GLN A 125 7.23 -13.21 -14.58
#